data_AF-A0A496XK00-F1
#
_entry.id   AF-A0A496XK00-F1
#
_cell.length_a   1.000
_cell.length_b   1.000
_cell.length_c   1.000
_cell.angle_alpha   90.00
_cell.angle_beta   90.00
_cell.angle_gamma   90.00
#
_symmetry.space_group_name_H-M   'P 1'
#
loop_
_entity.id
_entity.type
_entity.pdbx_description
1 polymer ?
#
loop_
_entity_poly.entity_id
_entity_poly.type
_entity_poly.pdbx_seq_one_letter_code
_entity_poly.pdbx_strand_id
1 'polypeptide(L)'
;MALTITIEGKGVIANADAETNDTGGDGTGDWGFTGSGGVSNGLTTDTFKYGSACIAAALSGTKNGWLWFNTGTGTGYPLDFDTAGAEEGQHIYIWVHCPTIGLTTTLANEGVTIRIGSATGDFADYTIAGNDGSNGWDGKWKCFVIDPTKTASNTGGTIDIGSIRYIGARMSTTATAKGDNLFISQIAVGFGLRVTGTSTTGWKDVVDYCIDYPNRAWGMFQEREGIYYQYGKVWIGDDTTPQAAAVSFTDSG
;
A
#
# COMPACT_ATOMS: atom_id res chain seq x y z
N MET A 1 25.65 -11.20 -15.26
CA MET A 1 24.76 -10.09 -15.64
C MET A 1 23.68 -10.05 -14.57
N ALA A 2 23.35 -8.90 -13.98
CA ALA A 2 22.41 -8.84 -12.87
C ALA A 2 20.95 -8.82 -13.36
N LEU A 3 20.01 -9.31 -12.55
CA LEU A 3 18.59 -9.13 -12.82
C LEU A 3 18.24 -7.64 -12.87
N THR A 4 17.38 -7.27 -13.81
CA THR A 4 16.67 -5.99 -13.79
C THR A 4 15.24 -6.26 -13.37
N ILE A 5 14.82 -5.64 -12.28
CA ILE A 5 13.51 -5.84 -11.67
C ILE A 5 12.84 -4.48 -11.57
N THR A 6 11.65 -4.35 -12.15
CA THR A 6 10.87 -3.10 -12.14
C THR A 6 9.42 -3.38 -11.79
N ILE A 7 8.76 -2.40 -11.18
CA ILE A 7 7.30 -2.39 -11.13
C ILE A 7 6.79 -2.21 -12.57
N GLU A 8 5.95 -3.13 -13.01
CA GLU A 8 5.21 -2.97 -14.27
C GLU A 8 3.97 -2.12 -14.00
N GLY A 9 3.87 -0.94 -14.62
CA GLY A 9 2.78 0.00 -14.44
C GLY A 9 3.23 1.33 -13.83
N LYS A 10 2.39 1.92 -12.99
CA LYS A 10 2.57 3.29 -12.46
C LYS A 10 3.82 3.46 -11.60
N GLY A 11 4.14 2.48 -10.76
CA GLY A 11 5.25 2.53 -9.82
C GLY A 11 4.87 3.05 -8.42
N VAL A 12 5.88 3.48 -7.67
CA VAL A 12 5.68 4.07 -6.33
C VAL A 12 5.06 5.45 -6.48
N ILE A 13 3.95 5.69 -5.77
CA ILE A 13 3.23 6.98 -5.81
C ILE A 13 3.37 7.77 -4.51
N ALA A 14 3.73 7.11 -3.41
CA ALA A 14 3.99 7.76 -2.13
C ALA A 14 5.02 6.96 -1.34
N ASN A 15 6.05 7.66 -0.88
CA ASN A 15 6.90 7.23 0.21
C ASN A 15 6.53 8.09 1.42
N ALA A 16 6.50 7.50 2.60
CA ALA A 16 6.52 8.28 3.81
C ALA A 16 7.99 8.58 4.15
N ASP A 17 8.48 9.77 3.82
CA ASP A 17 9.87 10.16 4.03
C ASP A 17 10.01 11.65 4.42
N ALA A 18 11.21 12.06 4.82
CA ALA A 18 11.43 13.41 5.34
C ALA A 18 11.56 14.48 4.23
N GLU A 19 11.43 14.13 2.94
CA GLU A 19 11.76 15.02 1.82
C GLU A 19 10.51 15.66 1.17
N THR A 20 10.32 16.96 1.46
CA THR A 20 9.62 18.01 0.69
C THR A 20 8.22 17.82 0.08
N ASN A 21 7.50 16.69 0.25
CA ASN A 21 6.04 16.58 -0.04
C ASN A 21 5.21 16.02 1.13
N ASP A 22 5.81 15.88 2.32
CA ASP A 22 5.15 15.24 3.46
C ASP A 22 4.58 16.22 4.51
N THR A 23 4.52 17.52 4.18
CA THR A 23 4.01 18.58 5.05
C THR A 23 2.97 19.46 4.36
N GLY A 24 1.80 18.88 4.04
CA GLY A 24 0.50 19.56 3.87
C GLY A 24 0.54 20.94 3.20
N GLY A 25 1.20 21.06 2.05
CA GLY A 25 1.46 22.33 1.39
C GLY A 25 1.51 22.16 -0.11
N ASP A 26 0.53 22.78 -0.79
CA ASP A 26 0.25 22.75 -2.23
C ASP A 26 1.46 22.43 -3.14
N GLY A 27 1.66 21.14 -3.41
CA GLY A 27 2.60 20.66 -4.43
C GLY A 27 2.67 19.13 -4.53
N THR A 28 1.99 18.52 -5.50
CA THR A 28 2.17 17.09 -5.89
C THR A 28 2.03 16.04 -4.77
N GLY A 29 0.89 16.09 -4.11
CA GLY A 29 0.37 15.01 -3.29
C GLY A 29 0.85 15.08 -1.85
N ASP A 30 -0.13 15.14 -0.95
CA ASP A 30 0.07 15.43 0.47
C ASP A 30 -0.55 14.32 1.32
N TRP A 31 0.10 14.01 2.42
CA TRP A 31 -0.50 13.21 3.48
C TRP A 31 -1.49 14.05 4.28
N GLY A 32 -2.63 13.46 4.57
CA GLY A 32 -3.67 14.09 5.37
C GLY A 32 -4.31 13.12 6.35
N PHE A 33 -4.96 13.70 7.35
CA PHE A 33 -5.76 12.99 8.32
C PHE A 33 -7.14 13.62 8.42
N THR A 34 -8.16 12.79 8.52
CA THR A 34 -9.52 13.24 8.86
C THR A 34 -10.12 12.29 9.87
N GLY A 35 -10.60 12.82 10.99
CA GLY A 35 -11.16 12.00 12.05
C GLY A 35 -11.53 12.82 13.27
N SER A 36 -12.26 12.20 14.20
CA SER A 36 -12.57 12.83 15.48
C SER A 36 -11.54 12.37 16.52
N GLY A 37 -10.98 13.28 17.32
CA GLY A 37 -10.19 12.93 18.52
C GLY A 37 -8.82 12.27 18.31
N GLY A 38 -8.23 12.37 17.13
CA GLY A 38 -6.84 11.97 16.88
C GLY A 38 -5.88 13.16 16.86
N VAL A 39 -4.59 12.88 17.03
CA VAL A 39 -3.53 13.84 16.70
C VAL A 39 -3.36 13.85 15.17
N SER A 40 -3.05 15.01 14.58
CA SER A 40 -2.81 15.15 13.13
C SER A 40 -1.79 14.14 12.62
N ASN A 41 -1.83 13.82 11.31
CA ASN A 41 -0.79 13.00 10.70
C ASN A 41 0.60 13.63 10.90
N GLY A 42 1.60 12.78 11.11
CA GLY A 42 2.98 13.22 11.27
C GLY A 42 3.96 12.15 10.86
N LEU A 43 5.15 12.59 10.45
CA LEU A 43 6.30 11.70 10.30
C LEU A 43 6.73 11.16 11.66
N THR A 44 7.02 9.86 11.71
CA THR A 44 7.61 9.19 12.87
C THR A 44 8.70 8.22 12.46
N THR A 45 9.65 8.00 13.37
CA THR A 45 10.72 7.00 13.24
C THR A 45 10.55 5.86 14.24
N ASP A 46 9.46 5.85 15.01
CA ASP A 46 9.16 4.80 16.02
C ASP A 46 9.00 3.42 15.38
N THR A 47 8.44 3.39 14.18
CA THR A 47 8.37 2.22 13.32
C THR A 47 8.34 2.67 11.86
N PHE A 48 8.85 1.86 10.95
CA PHE A 48 8.81 2.11 9.52
C PHE A 48 9.07 0.82 8.76
N LYS A 49 8.65 0.78 7.49
CA LYS A 49 8.87 -0.35 6.60
C LYS A 49 9.75 0.00 5.41
N TYR A 50 9.59 1.20 4.87
CA TYR A 50 10.42 1.79 3.83
C TYR A 50 11.35 2.83 4.45
N GLY A 51 12.59 2.88 3.97
CA GLY A 51 13.52 3.97 4.28
C GLY A 51 13.78 4.10 5.79
N SER A 52 13.52 5.28 6.33
CA SER A 52 13.86 5.67 7.71
C SER A 52 12.69 6.24 8.52
N ALA A 53 11.51 6.38 7.93
CA ALA A 53 10.34 6.94 8.59
C ALA A 53 9.03 6.37 8.01
N CYS A 54 7.92 6.67 8.68
CA CYS A 54 6.60 6.48 8.11
C CYS A 54 5.63 7.59 8.54
N ILE A 55 4.46 7.66 7.92
CA ILE A 55 3.40 8.56 8.38
C ILE A 55 2.52 7.81 9.37
N ALA A 56 2.25 8.48 10.49
CA ALA A 56 1.48 7.94 11.56
C ALA A 56 0.35 8.87 11.98
N ALA A 57 -0.67 8.27 12.59
CA ALA A 57 -1.71 8.98 13.31
C ALA A 57 -2.06 8.23 14.60
N ALA A 58 -2.38 9.00 15.63
CA ALA A 58 -2.93 8.50 16.88
C ALA A 58 -4.45 8.60 16.86
N LEU A 59 -5.15 7.46 16.97
CA LEU A 59 -6.59 7.41 17.18
C LEU A 59 -6.89 6.73 18.52
N SER A 60 -7.72 7.37 19.35
CA SER A 60 -7.94 6.95 20.72
C SER A 60 -9.29 7.41 21.24
N GLY A 61 -9.94 6.61 22.10
CA GLY A 61 -11.12 7.05 22.87
C GLY A 61 -12.45 6.96 22.12
N THR A 62 -12.72 5.80 21.51
CA THR A 62 -13.95 5.54 20.72
C THR A 62 -14.09 6.48 19.52
N LYS A 63 -13.03 6.51 18.71
CA LYS A 63 -12.87 7.46 17.61
C LYS A 63 -12.64 6.77 16.28
N ASN A 64 -12.98 7.48 15.22
CA ASN A 64 -12.78 7.07 13.84
C ASN A 64 -11.88 8.10 13.15
N GLY A 65 -10.96 7.62 12.32
CA GLY A 65 -10.08 8.48 11.56
C GLY A 65 -9.45 7.75 10.38
N TRP A 66 -9.11 8.53 9.37
CA TRP A 66 -8.56 8.08 8.11
C TRP A 66 -7.27 8.85 7.85
N LEU A 67 -6.18 8.10 7.77
CA LEU A 67 -4.87 8.57 7.34
C LEU A 67 -4.74 8.26 5.86
N TRP A 68 -4.47 9.28 5.04
CA TRP A 68 -4.49 9.16 3.59
C TRP A 68 -3.38 9.92 2.91
N PHE A 69 -3.05 9.50 1.70
CA PHE A 69 -2.27 10.22 0.72
C PHE A 69 -3.21 10.73 -0.38
N ASN A 70 -3.10 12.01 -0.71
CA ASN A 70 -3.78 12.61 -1.86
C ASN A 70 -2.79 12.58 -3.03
N THR A 71 -3.17 11.99 -4.16
CA THR A 71 -2.30 11.91 -5.34
C THR A 71 -2.17 13.22 -6.11
N GLY A 72 -3.02 14.22 -5.82
CA GLY A 72 -3.07 15.49 -6.52
C GLY A 72 -3.88 15.45 -7.82
N THR A 73 -3.73 16.49 -8.64
CA THR A 73 -4.45 16.69 -9.92
C THR A 73 -3.51 17.03 -11.09
N GLY A 74 -2.21 16.73 -10.95
CA GLY A 74 -1.20 16.97 -11.99
C GLY A 74 -1.18 15.89 -13.06
N THR A 75 -0.26 15.99 -14.02
CA THR A 75 -0.10 14.99 -15.08
C THR A 75 0.09 13.58 -14.50
N GLY A 76 -0.74 12.63 -14.94
CA GLY A 76 -0.76 11.27 -14.40
C GLY A 76 -1.62 11.11 -13.15
N TYR A 77 -2.35 12.13 -12.71
CA TYR A 77 -3.31 12.06 -11.61
C TYR A 77 -4.60 12.83 -11.97
N PRO A 78 -5.74 12.52 -11.34
CA PRO A 78 -5.99 11.38 -10.45
C PRO A 78 -5.80 10.03 -11.19
N LEU A 79 -5.73 8.95 -10.42
CA LEU A 79 -5.51 7.61 -10.98
C LEU A 79 -6.81 7.09 -11.60
N ASP A 80 -6.69 6.50 -12.79
CA ASP A 80 -7.82 6.06 -13.60
C ASP A 80 -7.80 4.53 -13.76
N PHE A 81 -8.59 3.85 -12.94
CA PHE A 81 -8.73 2.39 -12.94
C PHE A 81 -9.93 1.91 -13.78
N ASP A 82 -10.65 2.81 -14.46
CA ASP A 82 -11.77 2.44 -15.32
C ASP A 82 -11.30 1.74 -16.61
N THR A 83 -12.26 1.21 -17.38
CA THR A 83 -11.96 0.63 -18.69
C THR A 83 -11.33 1.66 -19.62
N ALA A 84 -10.20 1.31 -20.23
CA ALA A 84 -9.31 2.18 -21.01
C ALA A 84 -8.58 3.28 -20.22
N GLY A 85 -8.67 3.26 -18.89
CA GLY A 85 -7.92 4.13 -17.99
C GLY A 85 -6.42 3.80 -17.97
N ALA A 86 -5.60 4.79 -17.59
CA ALA A 86 -4.14 4.62 -17.55
C ALA A 86 -3.68 3.57 -16.51
N GLU A 87 -4.47 3.37 -15.46
CA GLU A 87 -4.25 2.38 -14.42
C GLU A 87 -5.21 1.17 -14.52
N GLU A 88 -5.92 1.00 -15.64
CA GLU A 88 -6.78 -0.16 -15.88
C GLU A 88 -6.03 -1.48 -15.60
N GLY A 89 -6.60 -2.32 -14.73
CA GLY A 89 -6.04 -3.63 -14.37
C GLY A 89 -4.82 -3.60 -13.45
N GLN A 90 -4.38 -2.42 -13.01
CA GLN A 90 -3.37 -2.26 -11.96
C GLN A 90 -4.01 -2.38 -10.56
N HIS A 91 -3.18 -2.67 -9.57
CA HIS A 91 -3.57 -2.80 -8.18
C HIS A 91 -2.84 -1.76 -7.32
N ILE A 92 -3.44 -1.41 -6.19
CA ILE A 92 -2.83 -0.56 -5.17
C ILE A 92 -2.17 -1.46 -4.12
N TYR A 93 -0.90 -1.23 -3.86
CA TYR A 93 -0.09 -1.91 -2.85
C TYR A 93 0.22 -0.92 -1.73
N ILE A 94 -0.25 -1.20 -0.52
CA ILE A 94 -0.11 -0.30 0.63
C ILE A 94 0.42 -1.04 1.85
N TRP A 95 1.53 -0.56 2.41
CA TRP A 95 2.03 -1.06 3.69
C TRP A 95 1.33 -0.39 4.84
N VAL A 96 0.70 -1.19 5.70
CA VAL A 96 0.03 -0.73 6.92
C VAL A 96 0.55 -1.48 8.13
N HIS A 97 0.66 -0.76 9.25
CA HIS A 97 0.90 -1.30 10.57
C HIS A 97 -0.10 -0.71 11.57
N CYS A 98 -0.62 -1.55 12.45
CA CYS A 98 -1.58 -1.20 13.50
C CYS A 98 -1.29 -2.05 14.75
N PRO A 99 -0.46 -1.57 15.70
CA PRO A 99 -0.07 -2.35 16.87
C PRO A 99 -1.23 -2.51 17.86
N THR A 100 -2.29 -1.69 17.73
CA THR A 100 -3.45 -1.72 18.61
C THR A 100 -4.67 -2.33 17.95
N ILE A 101 -4.50 -3.34 17.10
CA ILE A 101 -5.60 -4.01 16.38
C ILE A 101 -6.69 -4.52 17.34
N GLY A 102 -6.32 -4.97 18.55
CA GLY A 102 -7.27 -5.39 19.58
C GLY A 102 -8.11 -4.27 20.20
N LEU A 103 -7.78 -2.99 19.96
CA LEU A 103 -8.55 -1.83 20.41
C LEU A 103 -9.50 -1.30 19.34
N THR A 104 -9.52 -1.93 18.17
CA THR A 104 -10.37 -1.50 17.06
C THR A 104 -11.83 -1.88 17.31
N THR A 105 -12.75 -1.39 16.49
CA THR A 105 -14.11 -1.95 16.43
C THR A 105 -14.08 -3.36 15.84
N THR A 106 -15.21 -4.05 15.86
CA THR A 106 -15.36 -5.37 15.25
C THR A 106 -15.14 -5.31 13.74
N LEU A 107 -14.86 -6.45 13.11
CA LEU A 107 -14.69 -6.57 11.66
C LEU A 107 -15.93 -6.07 10.93
N ALA A 108 -17.13 -6.42 11.40
CA ALA A 108 -18.39 -5.95 10.85
C ALA A 108 -18.61 -4.43 10.95
N ASN A 109 -17.87 -3.75 11.84
CA ASN A 109 -17.95 -2.31 12.09
C ASN A 109 -16.66 -1.59 11.64
N GLU A 110 -15.95 -2.14 10.65
CA GLU A 110 -14.83 -1.51 9.97
C GLU A 110 -13.68 -1.09 10.92
N GLY A 111 -13.17 -2.05 11.71
CA GLY A 111 -12.07 -1.84 12.65
C GLY A 111 -10.83 -1.22 12.02
N VAL A 112 -10.24 -1.89 11.04
CA VAL A 112 -9.17 -1.38 10.17
C VAL A 112 -9.53 -1.69 8.72
N THR A 113 -9.40 -0.69 7.86
CA THR A 113 -9.86 -0.73 6.47
C THR A 113 -8.87 0.02 5.58
N ILE A 114 -8.61 -0.46 4.36
CA ILE A 114 -8.05 0.41 3.32
C ILE A 114 -9.20 1.17 2.68
N ARG A 115 -9.11 2.50 2.68
CA ARG A 115 -10.06 3.38 2.03
C ARG A 115 -9.41 4.01 0.80
N ILE A 116 -10.11 3.93 -0.32
CA ILE A 116 -9.81 4.70 -1.52
C ILE A 116 -10.98 5.63 -1.82
N GLY A 117 -10.72 6.78 -2.47
CA GLY A 117 -11.79 7.70 -2.84
C GLY A 117 -11.41 8.66 -3.96
N SER A 118 -12.41 9.05 -4.75
CA SER A 118 -12.32 10.15 -5.70
C SER A 118 -12.51 11.51 -4.99
N ALA A 119 -13.19 11.50 -3.85
CA ALA A 119 -13.30 12.61 -2.91
C ALA A 119 -13.30 12.08 -1.46
N THR A 120 -13.22 12.97 -0.48
CA THR A 120 -13.27 12.57 0.94
C THR A 120 -14.63 11.99 1.36
N GLY A 121 -15.71 12.35 0.64
CA GLY A 121 -17.07 11.83 0.82
C GLY A 121 -17.46 10.71 -0.14
N ASP A 122 -16.70 10.52 -1.23
CA ASP A 122 -16.96 9.54 -2.29
C ASP A 122 -15.88 8.45 -2.24
N PHE A 123 -16.17 7.36 -1.53
CA PHE A 123 -15.16 6.37 -1.14
C PHE A 123 -15.64 4.92 -1.21
N ALA A 124 -14.66 4.03 -1.24
CA ALA A 124 -14.79 2.59 -1.13
C ALA A 124 -13.87 2.07 -0.01
N ASP A 125 -14.45 1.31 0.91
CA ASP A 125 -13.80 0.73 2.08
C ASP A 125 -13.61 -0.77 1.89
N TYR A 126 -12.37 -1.24 2.01
CA TYR A 126 -11.99 -2.65 1.99
C TYR A 126 -11.54 -3.08 3.39
N THR A 127 -12.46 -3.67 4.15
CA THR A 127 -12.21 -3.99 5.56
C THR A 127 -11.20 -5.13 5.69
N ILE A 128 -10.14 -4.86 6.45
CA ILE A 128 -9.03 -5.80 6.66
C ILE A 128 -9.25 -6.60 7.95
N ALA A 129 -9.60 -5.91 9.02
CA ALA A 129 -9.60 -6.47 10.37
C ALA A 129 -10.54 -5.73 11.32
N GLY A 130 -10.87 -6.40 12.42
CA GLY A 130 -11.39 -5.81 13.65
C GLY A 130 -10.92 -6.61 14.86
N ASN A 131 -11.31 -6.17 16.05
CA ASN A 131 -10.87 -6.78 17.31
C ASN A 131 -11.36 -8.23 17.52
N ASP A 132 -12.39 -8.65 16.79
CA ASP A 132 -13.03 -9.97 16.83
C ASP A 132 -12.68 -10.84 15.61
N GLY A 133 -11.88 -10.33 14.68
CA GLY A 133 -11.45 -11.07 13.50
C GLY A 133 -10.49 -10.25 12.64
N SER A 134 -9.28 -10.77 12.42
CA SER A 134 -8.20 -10.03 11.74
C SER A 134 -7.78 -10.61 10.39
N ASN A 135 -8.52 -11.61 9.87
CA ASN A 135 -8.16 -12.32 8.63
C ASN A 135 -6.69 -12.81 8.61
N GLY A 136 -6.21 -13.28 9.77
CA GLY A 136 -4.84 -13.76 9.94
C GLY A 136 -3.76 -12.67 10.02
N TRP A 137 -4.15 -11.40 10.21
CA TRP A 137 -3.23 -10.29 10.45
C TRP A 137 -3.06 -10.02 11.95
N ASP A 138 -1.82 -9.82 12.41
CA ASP A 138 -1.51 -9.57 13.82
C ASP A 138 -1.25 -8.09 14.13
N GLY A 139 -1.49 -7.20 13.16
CA GLY A 139 -1.24 -5.77 13.28
C GLY A 139 0.18 -5.32 12.94
N LYS A 140 1.12 -6.25 12.68
CA LYS A 140 2.48 -5.88 12.21
C LYS A 140 2.46 -5.40 10.77
N TRP A 141 3.59 -4.93 10.26
CA TRP A 141 3.70 -4.49 8.86
C TRP A 141 3.23 -5.57 7.89
N LYS A 142 2.19 -5.26 7.12
CA LYS A 142 1.70 -6.10 6.01
C LYS A 142 1.39 -5.21 4.81
N CYS A 143 1.76 -5.69 3.63
CA CYS A 143 1.32 -5.08 2.37
C CYS A 143 -0.08 -5.60 2.06
N PHE A 144 -1.02 -4.69 1.91
CA PHE A 144 -2.37 -4.98 1.41
C PHE A 144 -2.45 -4.62 -0.06
N VAL A 145 -3.19 -5.44 -0.80
CA VAL A 145 -3.35 -5.29 -2.25
C VAL A 145 -4.82 -5.08 -2.53
N ILE A 146 -5.15 -3.92 -3.10
CA ILE A 146 -6.51 -3.52 -3.42
C ILE A 146 -6.66 -3.48 -4.94
N ASP A 147 -7.68 -4.17 -5.43
CA ASP A 147 -8.20 -4.01 -6.78
C ASP A 147 -9.43 -3.09 -6.71
N PRO A 148 -9.34 -1.83 -7.19
CA PRO A 148 -10.43 -0.87 -7.13
C PRO A 148 -11.72 -1.30 -7.85
N THR A 149 -11.64 -2.30 -8.74
CA THR A 149 -12.80 -2.83 -9.49
C THR A 149 -13.60 -3.87 -8.71
N LYS A 150 -13.08 -4.34 -7.58
CA LYS A 150 -13.77 -5.33 -6.74
C LYS A 150 -14.77 -4.68 -5.82
N THR A 151 -15.79 -5.45 -5.46
CA THR A 151 -16.82 -5.02 -4.51
C THR A 151 -16.18 -4.63 -3.18
N ALA A 152 -16.34 -3.38 -2.80
CA ALA A 152 -15.93 -2.86 -1.51
C ALA A 152 -16.77 -3.47 -0.39
N SER A 153 -16.22 -3.53 0.83
CA SER A 153 -16.95 -3.92 2.04
C SER A 153 -18.03 -2.89 2.40
N ASN A 154 -17.75 -1.61 2.12
CA ASN A 154 -18.65 -0.50 2.33
C ASN A 154 -18.33 0.63 1.35
N THR A 155 -19.27 1.54 1.12
CA THR A 155 -19.09 2.71 0.27
C THR A 155 -19.75 3.93 0.90
N GLY A 156 -19.21 5.11 0.63
CA GLY A 156 -19.86 6.38 0.91
C GLY A 156 -19.95 7.20 -0.37
N GLY A 157 -21.05 7.93 -0.54
CA GLY A 157 -21.27 8.73 -1.73
C GLY A 157 -21.29 7.90 -3.02
N THR A 158 -20.74 8.44 -4.10
CA THR A 158 -20.57 7.74 -5.39
C THR A 158 -19.12 7.85 -5.83
N ILE A 159 -18.34 6.81 -5.53
CA ILE A 159 -16.94 6.73 -5.93
C ILE A 159 -16.82 6.68 -7.46
N ASP A 160 -15.83 7.42 -7.98
CA ASP A 160 -15.39 7.38 -9.37
C ASP A 160 -14.01 6.71 -9.41
N ILE A 161 -13.95 5.46 -9.87
CA ILE A 161 -12.69 4.69 -9.93
C ILE A 161 -11.79 5.14 -11.08
N GLY A 162 -12.31 5.91 -12.03
CA GLY A 162 -11.54 6.60 -13.05
C GLY A 162 -10.87 7.89 -12.56
N SER A 163 -11.12 8.29 -11.31
CA SER A 163 -10.58 9.51 -10.71
C SER A 163 -10.19 9.33 -9.23
N ILE A 164 -9.53 8.22 -8.89
CA ILE A 164 -9.06 7.97 -7.52
C ILE A 164 -7.97 8.98 -7.14
N ARG A 165 -8.22 9.70 -6.05
CA ARG A 165 -7.33 10.75 -5.55
C ARG A 165 -6.81 10.46 -4.15
N TYR A 166 -7.60 9.83 -3.31
CA TYR A 166 -7.26 9.61 -1.91
C TYR A 166 -7.09 8.12 -1.65
N ILE A 167 -5.94 7.72 -1.09
CA ILE A 167 -5.62 6.33 -0.77
C ILE A 167 -5.05 6.29 0.64
N GLY A 168 -5.57 5.41 1.50
CA GLY A 168 -5.03 5.30 2.84
C GLY A 168 -5.67 4.24 3.71
N ALA A 169 -5.32 4.27 4.99
CA ALA A 169 -5.85 3.36 5.99
C ALA A 169 -6.78 4.11 6.94
N ARG A 170 -7.95 3.54 7.18
CA ARG A 170 -8.92 4.02 8.18
C ARG A 170 -8.91 3.07 9.36
N MET A 171 -9.05 3.64 10.56
CA MET A 171 -9.25 2.88 11.78
C MET A 171 -10.39 3.46 12.62
N SER A 172 -11.10 2.55 13.25
CA SER A 172 -12.20 2.80 14.17
C SER A 172 -11.85 2.13 15.50
N THR A 173 -11.89 2.87 16.61
CA THR A 173 -11.44 2.39 17.93
C THR A 173 -12.60 2.26 18.91
N THR A 174 -12.46 1.40 19.92
CA THR A 174 -13.42 1.20 21.02
C THR A 174 -12.87 1.57 22.40
N ALA A 175 -11.55 1.82 22.48
CA ALA A 175 -10.86 2.12 23.72
C ALA A 175 -9.76 3.18 23.51
N THR A 176 -9.07 3.51 24.59
CA THR A 176 -7.97 4.49 24.60
C THR A 176 -6.65 3.81 24.24
N ALA A 177 -5.96 4.33 23.23
CA ALA A 177 -4.57 4.03 22.93
C ALA A 177 -3.65 5.14 23.44
N LYS A 178 -2.37 4.81 23.67
CA LYS A 178 -1.31 5.79 23.95
C LYS A 178 -0.39 5.88 22.73
N GLY A 179 -0.23 7.08 22.19
CA GLY A 179 0.63 7.35 21.04
C GLY A 179 0.01 6.94 19.70
N ASP A 180 0.85 6.96 18.67
CA ASP A 180 0.48 6.60 17.31
C ASP A 180 0.16 5.12 17.19
N ASN A 181 -0.86 4.80 16.40
CA ASN A 181 -1.37 3.44 16.30
C ASN A 181 -1.95 3.06 14.93
N LEU A 182 -1.81 3.94 13.95
CA LEU A 182 -2.04 3.64 12.55
C LEU A 182 -0.91 4.24 11.73
N PHE A 183 -0.25 3.40 10.94
CA PHE A 183 0.98 3.76 10.23
C PHE A 183 0.90 3.33 8.76
N ILE A 184 1.39 4.18 7.86
CA ILE A 184 1.53 3.90 6.42
C ILE A 184 2.95 4.26 6.00
N SER A 185 3.62 3.36 5.28
CA SER A 185 5.04 3.54 4.93
C SER A 185 5.30 3.76 3.43
N GLN A 186 4.61 3.04 2.55
CA GLN A 186 4.74 3.21 1.10
C GLN A 186 3.43 2.80 0.42
N ILE A 187 3.10 3.51 -0.65
CA ILE A 187 2.01 3.18 -1.57
C ILE A 187 2.57 3.08 -2.99
N ALA A 188 2.29 1.97 -3.66
CA ALA A 188 2.63 1.76 -5.06
C ALA A 188 1.39 1.34 -5.85
N VAL A 189 1.41 1.61 -7.15
CA VAL A 189 0.39 1.18 -8.10
C VAL A 189 1.07 0.43 -9.23
N GLY A 190 0.54 -0.72 -9.60
CA GLY A 190 1.16 -1.54 -10.63
C GLY A 190 0.38 -2.79 -10.94
N PHE A 191 0.70 -3.42 -12.06
CA PHE A 191 0.22 -4.76 -12.33
C PHE A 191 0.97 -5.82 -11.52
N GLY A 192 2.23 -5.55 -11.18
CA GLY A 192 3.14 -6.45 -10.50
C GLY A 192 4.58 -6.20 -10.94
N LEU A 193 5.38 -7.26 -11.14
CA LEU A 193 6.81 -7.14 -11.42
C LEU A 193 7.18 -7.64 -12.81
N ARG A 194 8.07 -6.91 -13.50
CA ARG A 194 8.79 -7.39 -14.67
C ARG A 194 10.23 -7.72 -14.29
N VAL A 195 10.64 -8.94 -14.61
CA VAL A 195 11.98 -9.47 -14.31
C VAL A 195 12.67 -9.83 -15.62
N THR A 196 13.81 -9.19 -15.88
CA THR A 196 14.65 -9.44 -17.06
C THR A 196 16.12 -9.65 -16.67
N GLY A 197 16.94 -10.13 -17.61
CA GLY A 197 18.35 -10.41 -17.36
C GLY A 197 18.60 -11.82 -16.82
N THR A 198 19.78 -12.02 -16.22
CA THR A 198 20.23 -13.33 -15.70
C THR A 198 20.28 -13.30 -14.19
N SER A 199 19.82 -14.36 -13.55
CA SER A 199 19.91 -14.56 -12.10
C SER A 199 20.97 -15.60 -11.77
N THR A 200 21.60 -15.48 -10.60
CA THR A 200 22.48 -16.52 -10.04
C THR A 200 21.84 -17.28 -8.88
N THR A 201 20.76 -16.77 -8.28
CA THR A 201 20.07 -17.40 -7.14
C THR A 201 18.56 -17.62 -7.36
N GLY A 202 18.07 -17.40 -8.57
CA GLY A 202 16.68 -17.58 -8.96
C GLY A 202 15.72 -16.58 -8.31
N TRP A 203 14.62 -17.09 -7.75
CA TRP A 203 13.59 -16.28 -7.11
C TRP A 203 14.07 -15.54 -5.87
N LYS A 204 15.15 -16.02 -5.23
CA LYS A 204 15.77 -15.33 -4.10
C LYS A 204 16.25 -13.93 -4.49
N ASP A 205 16.85 -13.74 -5.66
CA ASP A 205 17.26 -12.42 -6.13
C ASP A 205 16.05 -11.47 -6.26
N VAL A 206 14.88 -11.99 -6.67
CA VAL A 206 13.64 -11.20 -6.80
C VAL A 206 13.07 -10.81 -5.45
N VAL A 207 13.06 -11.75 -4.50
CA VAL A 207 12.63 -11.52 -3.13
C VAL A 207 13.54 -10.51 -2.45
N ASP A 208 14.86 -10.74 -2.46
CA ASP A 208 15.86 -9.89 -1.85
C ASP A 208 15.75 -8.45 -2.37
N TYR A 209 15.48 -8.29 -3.67
CA TYR A 209 15.24 -6.98 -4.27
C TYR A 209 13.97 -6.29 -3.77
N CYS A 210 12.87 -7.04 -3.59
CA CYS A 210 11.58 -6.52 -3.12
C CYS A 210 11.54 -6.23 -1.61
N ILE A 211 12.43 -6.88 -0.83
CA ILE A 211 12.56 -6.71 0.62
C ILE A 211 13.77 -5.84 1.03
N ASP A 212 14.43 -5.18 0.07
CA ASP A 212 15.46 -4.16 0.30
C ASP A 212 14.83 -2.88 0.88
N TYR A 213 14.21 -3.02 2.04
CA TYR A 213 13.41 -2.02 2.75
C TYR A 213 14.06 -0.64 2.91
N PRO A 214 15.39 -0.52 3.10
CA PRO A 214 16.04 0.78 3.10
C PRO A 214 15.87 1.57 1.80
N ASN A 215 15.72 0.87 0.67
CA ASN A 215 15.66 1.47 -0.67
C ASN A 215 14.32 1.27 -1.38
N ARG A 216 13.57 0.20 -1.05
CA ARG A 216 12.36 -0.26 -1.75
C ARG A 216 11.47 -1.07 -0.82
N ALA A 217 10.17 -0.82 -0.83
CA ALA A 217 9.19 -1.61 -0.09
C ALA A 217 8.03 -2.01 -1.00
N TRP A 218 8.30 -2.55 -2.19
CA TRP A 218 7.27 -2.74 -3.21
C TRP A 218 6.20 -3.74 -2.82
N GLY A 219 6.50 -4.69 -1.93
CA GLY A 219 5.52 -5.62 -1.35
C GLY A 219 4.93 -6.67 -2.30
N MET A 220 5.18 -6.58 -3.60
CA MET A 220 4.70 -7.47 -4.68
C MET A 220 5.30 -8.89 -4.63
N PHE A 221 6.43 -9.07 -3.94
CA PHE A 221 7.01 -10.38 -3.64
C PHE A 221 7.49 -10.39 -2.19
N GLN A 222 7.16 -11.45 -1.45
CA GLN A 222 7.52 -11.61 -0.04
C GLN A 222 7.89 -13.05 0.27
N GLU A 223 8.77 -13.26 1.25
CA GLU A 223 9.08 -14.58 1.80
C GLU A 223 8.47 -14.71 3.21
N ARG A 224 7.86 -15.87 3.49
CA ARG A 224 7.49 -16.28 4.85
C ARG A 224 7.81 -17.75 5.02
N GLU A 225 8.65 -18.06 6.00
CA GLU A 225 9.03 -19.44 6.34
C GLU A 225 9.57 -20.23 5.13
N GLY A 226 10.36 -19.57 4.27
CA GLY A 226 10.91 -20.17 3.05
C GLY A 226 9.93 -20.27 1.87
N ILE A 227 8.68 -19.83 2.04
CA ILE A 227 7.67 -19.80 0.98
C ILE A 227 7.61 -18.40 0.37
N TYR A 228 7.72 -18.33 -0.96
CA TYR A 228 7.57 -17.10 -1.70
C TYR A 228 6.11 -16.83 -2.09
N TYR A 229 5.63 -15.65 -1.71
CA TYR A 229 4.30 -15.15 -2.02
C TYR A 229 4.42 -14.03 -3.04
N GLN A 230 3.74 -14.23 -4.17
CA GLN A 230 3.65 -13.27 -5.25
C GLN A 230 2.28 -12.59 -5.20
N TYR A 231 2.28 -11.27 -5.28
CA TYR A 231 1.08 -10.45 -5.33
C TYR A 231 1.03 -9.70 -6.68
N GLY A 232 -0.10 -9.80 -7.38
CA GLY A 232 -0.28 -9.20 -8.71
C GLY A 232 0.11 -10.15 -9.85
N LYS A 233 0.77 -9.63 -10.89
CA LYS A 233 1.34 -10.42 -12.00
C LYS A 233 2.87 -10.46 -11.92
N VAL A 234 3.48 -11.48 -12.52
CA VAL A 234 4.93 -11.54 -12.73
C VAL A 234 5.22 -11.83 -14.19
N TRP A 235 6.03 -10.98 -14.81
CA TRP A 235 6.56 -11.18 -16.15
C TRP A 235 8.01 -11.61 -16.07
N ILE A 236 8.34 -12.65 -16.82
CA ILE A 236 9.67 -13.21 -16.93
C ILE A 236 10.12 -13.07 -18.38
N GLY A 237 11.22 -12.36 -18.58
CA GLY A 237 11.73 -12.08 -19.93
C GLY A 237 11.20 -10.77 -20.51
N ASP A 238 11.60 -10.50 -21.75
CA ASP A 238 11.19 -9.32 -22.52
C ASP A 238 10.49 -9.81 -23.81
N ASP A 239 9.27 -9.31 -24.03
CA ASP A 239 8.40 -9.61 -25.18
C ASP A 239 8.63 -8.65 -26.36
N THR A 240 9.32 -7.53 -26.14
CA THR A 240 9.67 -6.54 -27.17
C THR A 240 11.05 -6.79 -27.77
N THR A 241 11.98 -7.32 -26.97
CA THR A 241 13.30 -7.80 -27.40
C THR A 241 13.45 -9.24 -26.96
N PRO A 242 13.20 -10.24 -27.85
CA PRO A 242 13.38 -11.64 -27.50
C PRO A 242 14.77 -11.85 -26.92
N GLN A 243 14.85 -12.24 -25.64
CA GLN A 243 16.13 -12.43 -24.99
C GLN A 243 16.90 -13.53 -25.71
N ALA A 244 18.12 -13.22 -26.14
CA ALA A 244 18.98 -14.16 -26.85
C ALA A 244 19.48 -15.32 -25.95
N ALA A 245 19.38 -15.15 -24.62
CA ALA A 245 19.71 -16.15 -23.62
C ALA A 245 18.42 -16.62 -22.91
N ALA A 246 18.35 -17.92 -22.61
CA ALA A 246 17.27 -18.47 -21.81
C ALA A 246 17.28 -17.81 -20.40
N VAL A 247 16.11 -17.37 -19.93
CA VAL A 247 15.94 -17.06 -18.51
C VAL A 247 15.85 -18.39 -17.76
N SER A 248 16.93 -18.77 -17.08
CA SER A 248 16.95 -19.96 -16.22
C SER A 248 16.79 -19.54 -14.76
N PHE A 249 15.79 -20.09 -14.07
CA PHE A 249 15.71 -20.05 -12.62
C PHE A 249 16.26 -21.38 -12.10
N THR A 250 17.41 -21.33 -11.44
CA THR A 250 17.87 -22.41 -10.58
C THR A 250 17.32 -22.15 -9.18
N ASP A 251 16.57 -23.09 -8.65
CA ASP A 251 16.15 -23.11 -7.25
C ASP A 251 17.18 -23.90 -6.43
N SER A 252 17.38 -23.52 -5.17
CA SER A 252 18.24 -24.24 -4.22
C SER A 252 17.47 -25.22 -3.33
N GLY A 253 16.20 -25.46 -3.63
CA GLY A 253 15.34 -26.45 -2.96
C GLY A 253 15.89 -27.88 -3.03
#